data_AF-A0A6P0K3T0-F1
#
_entry.id   AF-A0A6P0K3T0-F1
#
_cell.length_a   1.000
_cell.length_b   1.000
_cell.length_c   1.000
_cell.angle_alpha   90.00
_cell.angle_beta   90.00
_cell.angle_gamma   90.00
#
_symmetry.space_group_name_H-M   'P 1'
#
loop_
_entity.id
_entity.type
_entity.pdbx_description
1 polymer ?
#
loop_
_entity_poly.entity_id
_entity_poly.type
_entity_poly.pdbx_seq_one_letter_code
_entity_poly.pdbx_strand_id
1 'polypeptide(L)'
;MWFGIQQSLSRLVLLTSLVLIFLLGLGSWSIPPATASIRQMEEAPGQILVQSRHTLRDETGNSWQVVLFKRIKVNDATSINLRLVGFPGAAKFAHPQPLTIITETGTILNSKDMFAEKSPAANVGQYDFKNALNKLPTAASVRLFPVMSDPQPIELKIPPEVILEWQIVAASN
;
A
#
# COMPACT_ATOMS: atom_id res chain seq x y z
N MET A 1 28.84 -27.02 -56.99
CA MET A 1 27.99 -27.69 -55.96
C MET A 1 28.45 -27.43 -54.52
N TRP A 2 29.75 -27.17 -54.25
CA TRP A 2 30.28 -26.97 -52.89
C TRP A 2 29.83 -25.67 -52.18
N PHE A 3 29.73 -24.55 -52.91
CA PHE A 3 29.38 -23.23 -52.34
C PHE A 3 27.92 -23.12 -51.84
N GLY A 4 26.96 -23.78 -52.52
CA GLY A 4 25.54 -23.75 -52.11
C GLY A 4 25.27 -24.55 -50.83
N ILE A 5 26.07 -25.58 -50.57
CA ILE A 5 25.98 -26.42 -49.36
C ILE A 5 26.51 -25.64 -48.13
N GLN A 6 27.55 -24.82 -48.30
CA GLN A 6 28.07 -23.97 -47.21
C GLN A 6 27.08 -22.86 -46.83
N GLN A 7 26.39 -22.27 -47.82
CA GLN A 7 25.42 -21.21 -47.57
C GLN A 7 24.14 -21.74 -46.90
N SER A 8 23.69 -22.95 -47.25
CA SER A 8 22.54 -23.60 -46.58
C SER A 8 22.88 -24.04 -45.15
N LEU A 9 24.10 -24.56 -44.91
CA LEU A 9 24.57 -24.87 -43.55
C LEU A 9 24.61 -23.62 -42.66
N SER A 10 25.14 -22.50 -43.17
CA SER A 10 25.22 -21.24 -42.42
C SER A 10 23.83 -20.70 -42.04
N ARG A 11 22.86 -20.78 -42.96
CA ARG A 11 21.46 -20.40 -42.68
C ARG A 11 20.81 -21.31 -41.64
N LEU A 12 21.10 -22.62 -41.68
CA LEU A 12 20.59 -23.56 -40.69
C LEU A 12 21.13 -23.25 -39.29
N VAL A 13 22.43 -22.94 -39.18
CA VAL A 13 23.09 -22.56 -37.91
C VAL A 13 22.54 -21.24 -37.37
N LEU A 14 22.29 -20.26 -38.23
CA LEU A 14 21.67 -19.00 -37.83
C LEU A 14 20.24 -19.19 -37.31
N LEU A 15 19.43 -20.02 -37.99
CA LEU A 15 18.06 -20.32 -37.59
C LEU A 15 18.03 -21.09 -36.26
N THR A 16 18.88 -22.08 -36.08
CA THR A 16 18.95 -22.84 -34.81
C THR A 16 19.42 -21.96 -33.66
N SER A 17 20.40 -21.08 -33.89
CA SER A 17 20.84 -20.08 -32.90
C SER A 17 19.70 -19.14 -32.49
N LEU A 18 18.94 -18.62 -33.46
CA LEU A 18 17.84 -17.70 -33.19
C LEU A 18 16.71 -18.38 -32.39
N VAL A 19 16.38 -19.63 -32.74
CA VAL A 19 15.40 -20.45 -32.00
C VAL A 19 15.89 -20.73 -30.58
N LEU A 20 17.17 -21.04 -30.41
CA LEU A 20 17.75 -21.29 -29.09
C LEU A 20 17.71 -20.03 -28.21
N ILE A 21 18.04 -18.86 -28.75
CA ILE A 21 17.95 -17.57 -28.05
C ILE A 21 16.50 -17.29 -27.65
N PHE A 22 15.54 -17.55 -28.52
CA PHE A 22 14.11 -17.35 -28.23
C PHE A 22 13.62 -18.30 -27.12
N LEU A 23 13.99 -19.58 -27.18
CA LEU A 23 13.63 -20.57 -26.15
C LEU A 23 14.28 -20.27 -24.79
N LEU A 24 15.53 -19.80 -24.78
CA LEU A 24 16.22 -19.39 -23.55
C LEU A 24 15.67 -18.09 -22.95
N GLY A 25 15.21 -17.16 -23.79
CA GLY A 25 14.60 -15.90 -23.35
C GLY A 25 13.25 -16.10 -22.64
N LEU A 26 12.44 -17.08 -23.07
CA LEU A 26 11.11 -17.35 -22.51
C LEU A 26 11.14 -17.87 -21.06
N GLY A 27 12.22 -18.55 -20.65
CA GLY A 27 12.35 -19.11 -19.29
C GLY A 27 12.71 -18.09 -18.21
N SER A 28 13.06 -16.85 -18.59
CA SER A 28 13.68 -15.87 -17.68
C SER A 28 12.72 -14.81 -17.15
N TRP A 29 11.45 -14.82 -17.55
CA TRP A 29 10.43 -13.90 -17.03
C TRP A 29 9.78 -14.44 -15.75
N SER A 30 10.58 -14.61 -14.71
CA SER A 30 10.01 -14.66 -13.36
C SER A 30 9.73 -13.21 -12.93
N ILE A 31 8.45 -12.84 -12.87
CA ILE A 31 8.05 -11.61 -12.19
C ILE A 31 8.35 -11.85 -10.71
N PRO A 32 9.28 -11.11 -10.08
CA PRO A 32 9.56 -11.30 -8.67
C PRO A 32 8.27 -11.07 -7.89
N PRO A 33 7.97 -11.92 -6.88
CA PRO A 33 6.77 -11.74 -6.09
C PRO A 33 6.80 -10.36 -5.46
N ALA A 34 5.70 -9.60 -5.61
CA ALA A 34 5.53 -8.33 -4.93
C ALA A 34 5.68 -8.59 -3.43
N THR A 35 6.77 -8.07 -2.84
CA THR A 35 7.12 -8.37 -1.46
C THR A 35 6.32 -7.41 -0.57
N ALA A 36 5.30 -7.93 0.10
CA ALA A 36 4.47 -7.14 1.00
C ALA A 36 5.31 -6.60 2.18
N SER A 37 5.21 -5.30 2.49
CA SER A 37 5.97 -4.67 3.57
C SER A 37 5.27 -4.83 4.94
N ILE A 38 4.87 -6.06 5.27
CA ILE A 38 4.21 -6.38 6.53
C ILE A 38 5.27 -6.69 7.59
N ARG A 39 5.19 -6.01 8.73
CA ARG A 39 6.11 -6.19 9.86
C ARG A 39 5.34 -6.58 11.12
N GLN A 40 5.81 -7.63 11.79
CA GLN A 40 5.32 -8.04 13.10
C GLN A 40 6.41 -7.80 14.14
N MET A 41 6.05 -7.17 15.25
CA MET A 41 6.95 -6.95 16.39
C MET A 41 6.18 -7.05 17.70
N GLU A 42 6.85 -7.51 18.75
CA GLU A 42 6.35 -7.39 20.12
C GLU A 42 6.66 -5.98 20.63
N GLU A 43 5.64 -5.16 20.90
CA GLU A 43 5.82 -3.79 21.42
C GLU A 43 6.12 -3.80 22.93
N ALA A 44 5.57 -4.79 23.66
CA ALA A 44 5.70 -4.99 25.10
C ALA A 44 5.32 -6.44 25.43
N PRO A 45 5.67 -6.99 26.62
CA PRO A 45 5.31 -8.36 26.99
C PRO A 45 3.81 -8.64 26.79
N GLY A 46 3.48 -9.55 25.87
CA GLY A 46 2.09 -9.90 25.56
C GLY A 46 1.34 -8.88 24.68
N GLN A 47 2.05 -7.98 23.98
CA GLN A 47 1.47 -7.04 23.03
C GLN A 47 2.15 -7.17 21.65
N ILE A 48 1.39 -7.67 20.68
CA ILE A 48 1.85 -7.86 19.30
C ILE A 48 1.35 -6.70 18.43
N LEU A 49 2.26 -6.09 17.68
CA LEU A 49 1.98 -5.09 16.65
C LEU A 49 2.27 -5.69 15.28
N VAL A 50 1.24 -5.75 14.44
CA VAL A 50 1.37 -6.09 13.01
C VAL A 50 1.06 -4.84 12.21
N GLN A 51 1.93 -4.43 11.28
CA GLN A 51 1.76 -3.21 10.50
C GLN A 51 2.12 -3.37 9.03
N SER A 52 1.43 -2.61 8.17
CA SER A 52 1.81 -2.32 6.79
C SER A 52 2.10 -0.83 6.69
N ARG A 53 3.22 -0.47 6.04
CA ARG A 53 3.71 0.91 5.97
C ARG A 53 4.12 1.26 4.56
N HIS A 54 3.55 2.34 4.04
CA HIS A 54 3.81 2.85 2.71
C HIS A 54 4.17 4.33 2.74
N THR A 55 4.96 4.76 1.76
CA THR A 55 5.19 6.19 1.47
C THR A 55 4.50 6.50 0.16
N LEU A 56 3.49 7.37 0.21
CA LEU A 56 2.73 7.84 -0.94
C LEU A 56 3.02 9.32 -1.18
N ARG A 57 2.55 9.84 -2.32
CA ARG A 57 2.55 11.28 -2.59
C ARG A 57 1.13 11.76 -2.77
N ASP A 58 0.84 12.96 -2.28
CA ASP A 58 -0.40 13.66 -2.62
C ASP A 58 -0.30 14.32 -4.00
N GLU A 59 -1.38 14.97 -4.43
CA GLU A 59 -1.45 15.70 -5.69
C GLU A 59 -0.46 16.88 -5.80
N THR A 60 -0.02 17.42 -4.66
CA THR A 60 0.98 18.50 -4.59
C THR A 60 2.42 17.97 -4.62
N GLY A 61 2.59 16.65 -4.62
CA GLY A 61 3.88 15.96 -4.65
C GLY A 61 4.54 15.76 -3.28
N ASN A 62 3.89 16.19 -2.20
CA ASN A 62 4.41 16.03 -0.84
C ASN A 62 4.31 14.56 -0.40
N SER A 63 5.31 14.11 0.37
CA SER A 63 5.35 12.72 0.85
C SER A 63 4.46 12.50 2.07
N TRP A 64 3.77 11.37 2.06
CA TRP A 64 2.88 10.90 3.12
C TRP A 64 3.27 9.51 3.57
N GLN A 65 3.43 9.31 4.87
CA GLN A 65 3.52 7.97 5.44
C GLN A 65 2.12 7.48 5.81
N VAL A 66 1.75 6.32 5.25
CA VAL A 66 0.47 5.67 5.50
C VAL A 66 0.74 4.35 6.20
N VAL A 67 0.29 4.23 7.45
CA VAL A 67 0.58 3.08 8.31
C VAL A 67 -0.72 2.49 8.80
N LEU A 68 -1.08 1.31 8.31
CA LEU A 68 -2.12 0.51 8.95
C LEU A 68 -1.47 -0.43 9.95
N PHE A 69 -2.01 -0.48 11.17
CA PHE A 69 -1.52 -1.40 12.18
C PHE A 69 -2.64 -2.02 13.00
N LYS A 70 -2.45 -3.30 13.30
CA LYS A 70 -3.24 -4.11 14.22
C LYS A 70 -2.44 -4.28 15.51
N ARG A 71 -3.08 -3.98 16.63
CA ARG A 71 -2.52 -4.21 17.96
C ARG A 71 -3.36 -5.28 18.67
N ILE A 72 -2.67 -6.31 19.13
CA ILE A 72 -3.24 -7.44 19.88
C ILE A 72 -2.64 -7.37 21.27
N LYS A 73 -3.49 -7.30 22.30
CA LYS A 73 -3.08 -7.34 23.70
C LYS A 73 -3.72 -8.55 24.36
N VAL A 74 -2.95 -9.27 25.16
CA VAL A 74 -3.47 -10.35 26.01
C VAL A 74 -4.51 -9.72 26.97
N ASN A 75 -5.79 -10.11 26.81
CA ASN A 75 -6.98 -9.67 27.57
C ASN A 75 -7.71 -8.39 27.10
N ASP A 76 -7.31 -7.77 26.00
CA ASP A 76 -7.90 -6.51 25.53
C ASP A 76 -8.49 -6.66 24.11
N ALA A 77 -9.33 -5.70 23.71
CA ALA A 77 -9.90 -5.68 22.36
C ALA A 77 -8.82 -5.40 21.30
N THR A 78 -8.75 -6.24 20.28
CA THR A 78 -7.94 -6.00 19.07
C THR A 78 -8.36 -4.70 18.39
N SER A 79 -7.40 -3.78 18.24
CA SER A 79 -7.60 -2.50 17.55
C SER A 79 -6.93 -2.51 16.17
N ILE A 80 -7.60 -1.93 15.17
CA ILE A 80 -7.05 -1.71 13.83
C ILE A 80 -7.14 -0.21 13.55
N ASN A 81 -5.99 0.43 13.40
CA ASN A 81 -5.92 1.87 13.19
C ASN A 81 -5.13 2.18 11.93
N LEU A 82 -5.52 3.29 11.29
CA LEU A 82 -4.78 3.89 10.20
C LEU A 82 -4.14 5.18 10.70
N ARG A 83 -2.82 5.29 10.58
CA ARG A 83 -2.07 6.51 10.85
C ARG A 83 -1.59 7.13 9.56
N LEU A 84 -1.84 8.42 9.43
CA LEU A 84 -1.39 9.26 8.32
C LEU A 84 -0.38 10.27 8.87
N VAL A 85 0.81 10.31 8.29
CA VAL A 85 1.84 11.31 8.63
C VAL A 85 2.16 12.10 7.37
N GLY A 86 1.74 13.35 7.34
CA GLY A 86 2.04 14.25 6.23
C GLY A 86 3.40 14.91 6.38
N PHE A 87 3.90 15.50 5.29
CA PHE A 87 5.14 16.24 5.31
C PHE A 87 5.08 17.39 6.34
N PRO A 88 6.07 17.50 7.26
CA PRO A 88 6.06 18.53 8.28
C PRO A 88 5.94 19.95 7.69
N GLY A 89 5.02 20.75 8.22
CA GLY A 89 4.77 22.12 7.77
C GLY A 89 3.85 22.24 6.55
N ALA A 90 3.69 21.18 5.74
CA ALA A 90 2.74 21.15 4.62
C ALA A 90 1.40 20.50 4.99
N ALA A 91 1.40 19.60 5.97
CA ALA A 91 0.20 18.95 6.47
C ALA A 91 -0.07 19.35 7.93
N LYS A 92 -1.28 19.86 8.19
CA LYS A 92 -1.76 20.16 9.53
C LYS A 92 -3.18 19.66 9.69
N PHE A 93 -3.37 18.57 10.42
CA PHE A 93 -4.68 17.96 10.64
C PHE A 93 -5.58 18.89 11.46
N ALA A 94 -6.84 19.03 11.04
CA ALA A 94 -7.87 19.68 11.84
C ALA A 94 -8.45 18.64 12.81
N HIS A 95 -7.94 18.57 14.04
CA HIS A 95 -8.51 17.71 15.06
C HIS A 95 -9.64 18.43 15.83
N PRO A 96 -10.71 17.73 16.24
CA PRO A 96 -11.13 16.41 15.79
C PRO A 96 -11.91 16.47 14.47
N GLN A 97 -11.51 15.71 13.45
CA GLN A 97 -12.30 15.55 12.22
C GLN A 97 -12.19 14.12 11.68
N PRO A 98 -13.30 13.50 11.22
CA PRO A 98 -13.26 12.15 10.69
C PRO A 98 -12.43 12.09 9.41
N LEU A 99 -11.89 10.90 9.13
CA LEU A 99 -11.34 10.59 7.82
C LEU A 99 -12.48 10.17 6.90
N THR A 100 -12.62 10.85 5.75
CA THR A 100 -13.52 10.42 4.69
C THR A 100 -12.77 9.51 3.71
N ILE A 101 -13.38 8.37 3.38
CA ILE A 101 -12.88 7.41 2.39
C ILE A 101 -13.92 7.30 1.27
N ILE A 102 -13.48 7.40 0.03
CA ILE A 102 -14.33 7.24 -1.16
C ILE A 102 -13.78 6.11 -2.01
N THR A 103 -14.61 5.09 -2.27
CA THR A 103 -14.28 4.01 -3.20
C THR A 103 -14.53 4.44 -4.64
N GLU A 104 -13.95 3.73 -5.61
CA GLU A 104 -14.24 3.97 -7.04
C GLU A 104 -15.73 3.80 -7.40
N THR A 105 -16.46 2.98 -6.65
CA THR A 105 -17.92 2.79 -6.81
C THR A 105 -18.76 3.93 -6.22
N GLY A 106 -18.13 4.94 -5.62
CA GLY A 106 -18.81 6.07 -4.98
C GLY A 106 -19.30 5.79 -3.55
N THR A 107 -18.91 4.67 -2.95
CA THR A 107 -19.23 4.39 -1.54
C THR A 107 -18.42 5.32 -0.66
N ILE A 108 -19.11 6.06 0.22
CA ILE A 108 -18.50 6.97 1.19
C ILE A 108 -18.47 6.29 2.56
N LEU A 109 -17.29 6.18 3.14
CA LEU A 109 -17.07 5.68 4.49
C LEU A 109 -16.43 6.77 5.34
N ASN A 110 -16.68 6.72 6.65
CA ASN A 110 -16.04 7.61 7.61
C ASN A 110 -15.36 6.81 8.71
N SER A 111 -14.17 7.26 9.10
CA SER A 111 -13.41 6.70 10.22
C SER A 111 -13.17 7.76 11.29
N LYS A 112 -13.41 7.38 12.54
CA LYS A 112 -13.32 8.29 13.69
C LYS A 112 -11.87 8.68 13.99
N ASP A 113 -11.63 9.96 14.25
CA ASP A 113 -10.36 10.46 14.74
C ASP A 113 -10.05 9.98 16.17
N MET A 114 -8.88 9.39 16.35
CA MET A 114 -8.38 8.85 17.61
C MET A 114 -7.53 9.85 18.39
N PHE A 115 -7.14 10.98 17.77
CA PHE A 115 -6.36 12.05 18.39
C PHE A 115 -7.19 13.31 18.67
N ALA A 116 -8.49 13.13 18.90
CA ALA A 116 -9.42 14.23 19.20
C ALA A 116 -8.97 15.15 20.33
N GLU A 117 -8.37 14.59 21.40
CA GLU A 117 -7.89 15.38 22.55
C GLU A 117 -6.45 15.86 22.39
N LYS A 118 -5.58 14.98 21.90
CA LYS A 118 -4.15 15.27 21.75
C LYS A 118 -3.52 14.42 20.67
N SER A 119 -2.98 15.09 19.64
CA SER A 119 -2.14 14.48 18.62
C SER A 119 -0.66 14.56 19.01
N PRO A 120 0.17 13.56 18.68
CA PRO A 120 1.62 13.60 18.92
C PRO A 120 2.32 14.72 18.13
N ALA A 121 1.80 15.09 16.95
CA ALA A 121 2.29 16.22 16.16
C ALA A 121 1.20 16.72 15.20
N ALA A 122 1.28 17.98 14.79
CA ALA A 122 0.27 18.63 13.94
C ALA A 122 0.08 17.94 12.57
N ASN A 123 1.12 17.30 12.06
CA ASN A 123 1.14 16.57 10.79
C ASN A 123 0.79 15.08 10.93
N VAL A 124 0.22 14.65 12.07
CA VAL A 124 -0.11 13.26 12.34
C VAL A 124 -1.61 13.12 12.63
N GLY A 125 -2.29 12.32 11.82
CA GLY A 125 -3.65 11.85 12.06
C GLY A 125 -3.69 10.35 12.37
N GLN A 126 -4.63 9.92 13.21
CA GLN A 126 -4.87 8.50 13.44
C GLN A 126 -6.36 8.23 13.55
N TYR A 127 -6.82 7.16 12.91
CA TYR A 127 -8.23 6.87 12.77
C TYR A 127 -8.54 5.42 13.15
N ASP A 128 -9.69 5.19 13.79
CA ASP A 128 -10.26 3.86 13.96
C ASP A 128 -10.72 3.36 12.58
N PHE A 129 -10.00 2.36 12.07
CA PHE A 129 -10.13 1.90 10.69
C PHE A 129 -10.78 0.54 10.59
N LYS A 130 -11.15 -0.10 11.70
CA LYS A 130 -11.69 -1.48 11.72
C LYS A 130 -12.94 -1.62 10.86
N ASN A 131 -13.90 -0.71 11.03
CA ASN A 131 -15.17 -0.75 10.30
C ASN A 131 -15.05 -0.35 8.83
N ALA A 132 -14.19 0.63 8.53
CA ALA A 132 -13.95 1.08 7.17
C ALA A 132 -13.22 0.00 6.35
N LEU A 133 -12.19 -0.63 6.94
CA LEU A 133 -11.37 -1.66 6.28
C LEU A 133 -12.21 -2.83 5.75
N ASN A 134 -13.19 -3.30 6.54
CA ASN A 134 -14.07 -4.40 6.16
C ASN A 134 -14.98 -4.10 4.96
N LYS A 135 -15.08 -2.83 4.56
CA LYS A 135 -15.91 -2.36 3.44
C LYS A 135 -15.07 -1.91 2.24
N LEU A 136 -13.73 -1.98 2.32
CA LEU A 136 -12.87 -1.60 1.20
C LEU A 136 -12.82 -2.69 0.13
N PRO A 137 -12.74 -2.31 -1.15
CA PRO A 137 -12.57 -3.27 -2.24
C PRO A 137 -11.16 -3.89 -2.20
N THR A 138 -11.07 -5.16 -2.59
CA THR A 138 -9.81 -5.92 -2.62
C THR A 138 -8.96 -5.64 -3.88
N ALA A 139 -9.57 -5.15 -4.97
CA ALA A 139 -8.90 -5.02 -6.28
C ALA A 139 -9.13 -3.66 -6.95
N ALA A 140 -9.43 -2.60 -6.18
CA ALA A 140 -9.64 -1.26 -6.70
C ALA A 140 -8.98 -0.21 -5.79
N SER A 141 -8.64 0.95 -6.33
CA SER A 141 -8.07 2.03 -5.51
C SER A 141 -9.13 2.66 -4.61
N VAL A 142 -8.70 3.30 -3.53
CA VAL A 142 -9.58 4.17 -2.72
C VAL A 142 -8.93 5.53 -2.52
N ARG A 143 -9.75 6.56 -2.35
CA ARG A 143 -9.28 7.91 -2.03
C ARG A 143 -9.54 8.20 -0.56
N LEU A 144 -8.53 8.71 0.12
CA LEU A 144 -8.64 9.21 1.48
C LEU A 144 -8.62 10.74 1.47
N PHE A 145 -9.54 11.34 2.21
CA PHE A 145 -9.69 12.78 2.36
C PHE A 145 -9.55 13.14 3.84
N PRO A 146 -8.31 13.24 4.36
CA PRO A 146 -8.07 13.80 5.69
C PRO A 146 -8.39 15.30 5.71
N VAL A 147 -9.02 15.76 6.79
CA VAL A 147 -9.37 17.18 6.94
C VAL A 147 -8.17 17.95 7.50
N MET A 148 -7.75 18.98 6.78
CA MET A 148 -6.67 19.88 7.17
C MET A 148 -7.21 21.14 7.86
N SER A 149 -6.37 21.79 8.67
CA SER A 149 -6.63 23.13 9.20
C SER A 149 -6.52 24.20 8.12
N ASP A 150 -5.72 23.94 7.09
CA ASP A 150 -5.57 24.80 5.93
C ASP A 150 -6.71 24.53 4.91
N PRO A 151 -7.09 25.54 4.11
CA PRO A 151 -8.24 25.44 3.22
C PRO A 151 -8.03 24.53 2.00
N GLN A 152 -6.78 24.11 1.71
CA GLN A 152 -6.52 23.22 0.60
C GLN A 152 -6.87 21.78 0.98
N PRO A 153 -7.78 21.12 0.24
CA PRO A 153 -8.07 19.71 0.47
C PRO A 153 -6.84 18.87 0.14
N ILE A 154 -6.67 17.78 0.88
CA ILE A 154 -5.65 16.77 0.58
C ILE A 154 -6.36 15.50 0.16
N GLU A 155 -5.96 14.97 -1.00
CA GLU A 155 -6.36 13.65 -1.47
C GLU A 155 -5.16 12.69 -1.43
N LEU A 156 -5.33 11.53 -0.80
CA LEU A 156 -4.40 10.42 -0.88
C LEU A 156 -5.04 9.27 -1.64
N LYS A 157 -4.50 8.96 -2.82
CA LYS A 157 -4.88 7.78 -3.58
C LYS A 157 -4.15 6.55 -3.03
N ILE A 158 -4.90 5.58 -2.55
CA ILE A 158 -4.40 4.32 -2.02
C ILE A 158 -4.50 3.25 -3.12
N PRO A 159 -3.37 2.71 -3.58
CA PRO A 159 -3.36 1.63 -4.58
C PRO A 159 -3.97 0.32 -4.04
N PRO A 160 -4.53 -0.54 -4.92
CA PRO A 160 -5.15 -1.80 -4.52
C PRO A 160 -4.18 -2.73 -3.79
N GLU A 161 -2.90 -2.75 -4.16
CA GLU A 161 -1.86 -3.54 -3.50
C GLU A 161 -1.67 -3.16 -2.03
N VAL A 162 -1.82 -1.87 -1.70
CA VAL A 162 -1.74 -1.38 -0.31
C VAL A 162 -2.97 -1.84 0.48
N ILE A 163 -4.15 -1.83 -0.14
CA ILE A 163 -5.39 -2.29 0.49
C ILE A 163 -5.33 -3.80 0.75
N LEU A 164 -4.77 -4.58 -0.18
CA LEU A 164 -4.51 -6.00 0.01
C LEU A 164 -3.63 -6.26 1.24
N GLU A 165 -2.52 -5.52 1.38
CA GLU A 165 -1.68 -5.63 2.57
C GLU A 165 -2.44 -5.27 3.84
N TRP A 166 -3.31 -4.26 3.81
CA TRP A 166 -4.12 -3.88 4.96
C TRP A 166 -5.07 -4.99 5.39
N GLN A 167 -5.70 -5.66 4.43
CA GLN A 167 -6.58 -6.81 4.67
C GLN A 167 -5.79 -8.00 5.24
N ILE A 168 -4.56 -8.25 4.77
CA ILE A 168 -3.67 -9.28 5.31
C ILE A 168 -3.27 -8.95 6.76
N VAL A 169 -2.90 -7.71 7.05
CA VAL A 169 -2.60 -7.26 8.43
C VAL A 169 -3.80 -7.47 9.35
N ALA A 170 -5.02 -7.15 8.90
CA ALA A 170 -6.23 -7.38 9.69
C ALA A 170 -6.48 -8.87 9.97
N ALA A 171 -6.21 -9.74 9.00
CA ALA A 171 -6.40 -11.19 9.09
C ALA A 171 -5.28 -11.93 9.86
N SER A 172 -4.12 -11.31 10.09
CA SER A 172 -3.00 -11.92 10.84
C SER A 172 -3.40 -12.30 12.27
N ASN A 173 -2.94 -13.45 12.78
CA ASN A 173 -3.25 -13.91 14.15
C ASN A 173 -2.19 -13.49 15.17
#